data_AF-A0A328SK46-F1
#
_entry.id   AF-A0A328SK46-F1
#
_cell.length_a   1.000
_cell.length_b   1.000
_cell.length_c   1.000
_cell.angle_alpha   90.00
_cell.angle_beta   90.00
_cell.angle_gamma   90.00
#
_symmetry.space_group_name_H-M   'P 1'
#
loop_
_entity.id
_entity.type
_entity.pdbx_description
1 polymer ?
#
loop_
_entity_poly.entity_id
_entity_poly.type
_entity_poly.pdbx_seq_one_letter_code
_entity_poly.pdbx_strand_id
1 'polypeptide(L)'
;MTNILANSKIYKNYQTVIPKEVRKQYNVTDDTIIEWTKTDSGELNIKFRKKVTLEDVAGMIKKEDDTVGDWDIDRGVYLNE
;
A
#
# COMPACT_ATOMS: atom_id res chain seq x y z
N MET A 1 -15.47 9.18 -22.83
CA MET A 1 -16.69 9.49 -22.06
C MET A 1 -16.39 9.21 -20.59
N THR A 2 -16.49 10.20 -19.72
CA THR A 2 -16.26 10.03 -18.29
C THR A 2 -17.59 9.71 -17.61
N ASN A 3 -17.67 8.57 -16.93
CA ASN A 3 -18.87 8.20 -16.17
C ASN A 3 -18.70 8.61 -14.72
N ILE A 4 -19.69 9.31 -14.16
CA ILE A 4 -19.65 9.74 -12.76
C ILE A 4 -20.06 8.56 -11.88
N LEU A 5 -19.15 8.08 -11.05
CA LEU A 5 -19.39 6.94 -10.17
C LEU A 5 -20.19 7.33 -8.91
N ALA A 6 -19.82 8.43 -8.26
CA ALA A 6 -20.49 8.97 -7.10
C ALA A 6 -19.99 10.40 -6.80
N ASN A 7 -20.76 11.15 -6.00
CA ASN A 7 -20.42 12.50 -5.57
C ASN A 7 -20.36 12.55 -4.04
N SER A 8 -19.46 13.38 -3.49
CA SER A 8 -19.44 13.72 -2.08
C SER A 8 -19.34 15.22 -1.88
N LYS A 9 -19.79 15.70 -0.72
CA LYS A 9 -19.69 17.11 -0.33
C LYS A 9 -18.52 17.30 0.62
N ILE A 10 -17.87 18.46 0.53
CA ILE A 10 -16.91 18.90 1.55
C ILE A 10 -17.67 19.45 2.75
N TYR A 11 -17.34 18.93 3.93
CA TYR A 11 -17.89 19.33 5.22
C TYR A 11 -16.94 20.31 5.93
N LYS A 12 -17.27 20.68 7.17
CA LYS A 12 -16.41 21.55 8.00
C LYS A 12 -14.99 20.97 8.08
N ASN A 13 -14.00 21.86 8.21
CA ASN A 13 -12.58 21.52 8.29
C ASN A 13 -12.05 20.74 7.07
N TYR A 14 -12.63 20.98 5.88
CA TYR A 14 -12.17 20.39 4.61
C TYR A 14 -12.22 18.85 4.57
N GLN A 15 -13.07 18.24 5.40
CA GLN A 15 -13.25 16.80 5.42
C GLN A 15 -14.26 16.39 4.35
N THR A 16 -14.00 15.26 3.70
CA THR A 16 -14.96 14.64 2.77
C THR A 16 -15.10 13.15 3.09
N VAL A 17 -16.27 12.61 2.78
CA VAL A 17 -16.53 11.18 2.92
C VAL A 17 -16.27 10.47 1.59
N ILE A 18 -15.71 9.27 1.66
CA ILE A 18 -15.62 8.38 0.51
C ILE A 18 -17.00 7.74 0.31
N PRO A 19 -17.67 7.94 -0.85
CA PRO A 19 -18.99 7.39 -1.12
C PRO A 19 -19.03 5.87 -0.94
N LYS A 20 -20.21 5.34 -0.59
CA LYS A 20 -20.39 3.90 -0.28
C LYS A 20 -20.06 3.02 -1.49
N GLU A 21 -20.42 3.48 -2.67
CA GLU A 21 -20.17 2.85 -3.97
C GLU A 21 -18.67 2.68 -4.18
N VAL A 22 -17.90 3.74 -3.96
CA VAL A 22 -16.44 3.75 -4.07
C VAL A 22 -15.81 2.84 -3.00
N ARG A 23 -16.25 2.93 -1.73
CA ARG A 23 -15.72 2.08 -0.65
C ARG A 23 -15.89 0.59 -0.95
N LYS A 24 -17.06 0.20 -1.47
CA LYS A 24 -17.35 -1.20 -1.82
C LYS A 24 -16.55 -1.66 -3.04
N GLN A 25 -16.51 -0.85 -4.09
CA GLN A 25 -15.86 -1.22 -5.34
C GLN A 25 -14.35 -1.35 -5.21
N TYR A 26 -13.72 -0.50 -4.37
CA TYR A 26 -12.27 -0.47 -4.19
C TYR A 26 -11.79 -1.06 -2.86
N ASN A 27 -12.70 -1.71 -2.10
CA ASN A 27 -12.43 -2.30 -0.78
C ASN A 27 -11.66 -1.35 0.15
N VAL A 28 -12.13 -0.11 0.25
CA VAL A 28 -11.50 0.94 1.05
C VAL A 28 -11.78 0.69 2.53
N THR A 29 -10.70 0.53 3.30
CA THR A 29 -10.70 0.36 4.76
C THR A 29 -10.10 1.60 5.45
N ASP A 30 -10.10 1.60 6.77
CA ASP A 30 -9.41 2.57 7.63
C ASP A 30 -7.90 2.65 7.40
N ASP A 31 -7.26 1.55 7.02
CA ASP A 31 -5.83 1.50 6.66
C ASP A 31 -5.51 2.02 5.25
N THR A 32 -6.52 2.43 4.50
CA THR A 32 -6.33 2.90 3.11
C THR A 32 -5.85 4.35 3.08
N ILE A 33 -4.77 4.58 2.36
CA ILE A 33 -4.26 5.93 2.08
C ILE A 33 -4.83 6.42 0.76
N ILE A 34 -5.30 7.67 0.74
CA ILE A 34 -5.77 8.35 -0.46
C ILE A 34 -4.62 9.21 -1.01
N GLU A 35 -4.11 8.86 -2.19
CA GLU A 35 -3.16 9.66 -2.93
C GLU A 35 -3.87 10.55 -3.94
N TRP A 36 -3.48 11.82 -3.94
CA TRP A 36 -3.96 12.84 -4.88
C TRP A 36 -2.79 13.17 -5.80
N THR A 37 -2.92 12.90 -7.10
CA THR A 37 -1.91 13.23 -8.10
C THR A 37 -2.49 14.17 -9.15
N LYS A 38 -1.63 14.96 -9.78
CA LYS A 38 -1.99 15.85 -10.87
C LYS A 38 -1.38 15.31 -12.17
N THR A 39 -2.16 15.26 -13.24
CA THR A 39 -1.63 14.96 -14.58
C THR A 39 -0.96 16.18 -15.19
N ASP A 40 -0.21 15.98 -16.26
CA ASP A 40 0.39 17.08 -17.03
C ASP A 40 -0.69 17.99 -17.65
N SER A 41 -1.88 17.46 -17.97
CA SER A 41 -3.03 18.24 -18.42
C SER A 41 -3.69 19.06 -17.30
N GLY A 42 -3.29 18.83 -16.05
CA GLY A 42 -3.78 19.53 -14.87
C GLY A 42 -5.00 18.91 -14.21
N GLU A 43 -5.44 17.74 -14.68
CA GLU A 43 -6.51 16.98 -14.06
C GLU A 43 -6.04 16.31 -12.77
N LEU A 44 -6.94 16.26 -11.80
CA LEU A 44 -6.68 15.71 -10.47
C LEU A 44 -7.15 14.25 -10.43
N ASN A 45 -6.24 13.35 -10.11
CA ASN A 45 -6.49 11.92 -9.98
C ASN A 45 -6.41 11.49 -8.52
N ILE A 46 -7.26 10.53 -8.17
CA ILE A 46 -7.27 9.90 -6.86
C ILE A 46 -6.89 8.44 -7.01
N LYS A 47 -5.96 7.98 -6.16
CA LYS A 47 -5.60 6.56 -6.05
C LYS A 47 -5.76 6.10 -4.60
N PHE A 48 -6.24 4.87 -4.43
CA PHE A 48 -6.25 4.19 -3.15
C PHE A 48 -5.04 3.27 -3.07
N ARG A 49 -4.21 3.44 -2.05
CA ARG A 49 -3.09 2.55 -1.78
C ARG A 49 -3.20 1.97 -0.37
N LYS A 50 -2.66 0.77 -0.19
CA LYS A 50 -2.38 0.24 1.14
C LYS A 50 -1.04 0.78 1.63
N LYS A 51 -0.92 0.95 2.95
CA LYS A 51 0.39 1.19 3.56
C LYS A 51 1.25 -0.05 3.33
N VAL A 52 2.44 0.12 2.78
CA VAL A 52 3.42 -0.98 2.67
C VAL A 52 4.11 -1.07 4.02
N THR A 53 4.02 -2.22 4.68
CA THR A 53 4.74 -2.49 5.92
C THR A 53 6.13 -3.07 5.62
N LEU A 54 7.05 -3.00 6.59
CA LEU A 54 8.37 -3.62 6.45
C LEU A 54 8.26 -5.15 6.27
N GLU A 55 7.21 -5.76 6.84
CA GLU A 55 6.90 -7.17 6.70
C GLU A 55 6.52 -7.53 5.25
N ASP A 56 5.74 -6.66 4.58
CA ASP A 56 5.40 -6.84 3.16
C ASP A 56 6.64 -6.78 2.25
N VAL A 57 7.62 -5.92 2.59
CA VAL A 57 8.88 -5.79 1.85
C VAL A 57 9.81 -6.98 2.14
N ALA A 58 9.88 -7.44 3.39
CA ALA A 58 10.70 -8.58 3.78
C ALA A 58 10.25 -9.88 3.07
N GLY A 59 8.94 -10.03 2.83
CA GLY A 59 8.39 -11.14 2.03
C GLY A 59 8.75 -11.08 0.55
N MET A 60 8.88 -9.89 -0.06
CA MET A 60 9.28 -9.73 -1.46
C MET A 60 10.78 -9.98 -1.72
N ILE A 61 11.62 -9.84 -0.69
CA ILE A 61 13.07 -10.08 -0.79
C ILE A 61 13.40 -11.58 -0.77
N LYS A 62 12.49 -12.43 -0.28
CA LYS A 62 12.60 -13.90 -0.44
C LYS A 62 12.41 -14.26 -1.91
N LYS A 63 13.51 -14.31 -2.64
CA LYS A 63 13.55 -14.84 -4.01
C LYS A 63 13.05 -16.28 -4.01
N GLU A 64 12.44 -16.71 -5.12
CA GLU A 64 12.00 -18.09 -5.40
C GLU A 64 13.12 -19.16 -5.34
N ASP A 65 14.35 -18.76 -4.99
CA ASP A 65 15.52 -19.63 -4.82
C ASP A 65 15.99 -19.75 -3.36
N ASP A 66 15.19 -19.31 -2.38
CA ASP A 66 15.31 -19.83 -1.01
C ASP A 66 14.80 -21.29 -1.02
N THR A 67 15.54 -22.18 -1.69
CA THR A 67 15.68 -23.53 -1.18
C THR A 67 16.03 -23.38 0.29
N VAL A 68 15.26 -24.06 1.13
CA VAL A 68 15.54 -24.23 2.55
C VAL A 68 16.91 -24.89 2.70
N GLY A 69 17.95 -24.09 2.53
CA GLY A 69 19.32 -24.42 2.83
C GLY A 69 19.42 -24.46 4.34
N ASP A 70 19.45 -25.69 4.84
CA ASP A 70 19.93 -26.09 6.14
C ASP A 70 21.13 -25.23 6.56
N TRP A 71 20.88 -24.23 7.42
CA TRP A 71 21.96 -23.44 8.00
C TRP A 71 22.59 -24.27 9.12
N ASP A 72 23.46 -25.22 8.74
CA ASP A 72 24.51 -25.73 9.61
C ASP A 72 25.48 -24.57 9.87
N ILE A 73 25.11 -23.70 10.80
CA ILE A 73 26.00 -22.68 11.34
C ILE A 73 27.05 -23.44 12.17
N ASP A 74 28.16 -23.75 11.52
CA ASP A 74 29.32 -24.33 12.18
C ASP A 74 29.81 -23.31 13.21
N ARG A 75 29.65 -23.68 14.49
CA ARG A 75 29.81 -22.84 15.68
C ARG A 75 31.29 -22.58 16.02
N GLY A 76 32.13 -22.43 14.99
CA GLY A 76 33.59 -22.49 15.06
C GLY A 76 34.35 -21.16 14.95
N VAL A 77 33.67 -20.00 15.00
CA VAL A 77 34.36 -18.70 14.93
C VAL A 77 33.91 -17.76 16.05
N TYR A 78 34.03 -18.24 17.29
CA TYR A 78 34.32 -17.36 18.42
C TYR A 78 35.33 -18.10 19.30
N LEU A 79 36.58 -17.65 19.20
CA LEU A 79 37.65 -17.64 20.20
C LEU A 79 38.97 -17.65 19.43
N ASN A 80 39.52 -16.46 19.19
CA ASN A 80 40.96 -16.29 19.24
C ASN A 80 41.20 -15.16 20.24
N GLU A 81 41.61 -15.59 21.43
CA GLU A 81 42.52 -14.87 22.30
C GLU A 81 43.86 -14.62 21.58
#